data_AF-A0A962F8Y7-F1
#
_entry.id   AF-A0A962F8Y7-F1
#
_cell.length_a   1.000
_cell.length_b   1.000
_cell.length_c   1.000
_cell.angle_alpha   90.00
_cell.angle_beta   90.00
_cell.angle_gamma   90.00
#
_symmetry.space_group_name_H-M   'P 1'
#
loop_
_entity.id
_entity.type
_entity.pdbx_description
1 polymer ?
#
loop_
_entity_poly.entity_id
_entity_poly.type
_entity_poly.pdbx_seq_one_letter_code
_entity_poly.pdbx_strand_id
1 'polypeptide(L)' 'MERTEVLDMMGSLKLYGMRTAYDETLAVAVKRKHEPQRFVGDLLKAEISEKQARSIRYQLTVAKLPLAKDVDDFAFK' A
#
# COMPACT_ATOMS: atom_id res chain seq x y z
N MET A 1 -19.48 12.81 7.25
CA MET A 1 -19.22 11.64 6.39
C MET A 1 -18.95 10.48 7.30
N GLU A 2 -19.67 9.39 7.09
CA GLU A 2 -19.48 8.17 7.86
C GLU A 2 -18.19 7.47 7.40
N ARG A 3 -17.55 6.72 8.31
CA ARG A 3 -16.33 5.94 8.00
C ARG A 3 -16.51 5.08 6.76
N THR A 4 -17.68 4.45 6.63
CA THR A 4 -18.02 3.56 5.50
C THR A 4 -17.98 4.31 4.17
N GLU A 5 -18.55 5.53 4.10
CA GLU A 5 -18.53 6.36 2.90
C GLU A 5 -17.09 6.72 2.49
N VAL A 6 -16.24 7.04 3.48
CA VAL A 6 -14.82 7.36 3.23
C VAL A 6 -14.09 6.16 2.66
N LEU A 7 -14.29 4.97 3.20
CA LEU A 7 -13.64 3.74 2.71
C LEU A 7 -14.15 3.34 1.33
N ASP A 8 -15.44 3.54 1.05
CA ASP A 8 -16.02 3.27 -0.26
C ASP A 8 -15.48 4.23 -1.33
N MET A 9 -15.36 5.52 -1.01
CA MET A 9 -14.70 6.50 -1.88
C MET A 9 -13.20 6.20 -2.09
N MET A 10 -12.49 5.75 -1.06
CA MET A 10 -11.10 5.29 -1.23
C MET A 10 -11.04 4.08 -2.17
N GLY A 11 -12.01 3.17 -2.06
CA GLY A 11 -12.16 2.04 -2.98
C GLY A 11 -12.39 2.46 -4.42
N SER A 12 -13.30 3.40 -4.66
CA SER A 12 -13.61 3.90 -6.01
C SER A 12 -12.42 4.62 -6.65
N LEU A 13 -11.65 5.36 -5.86
CA LEU A 13 -10.42 6.03 -6.28
C LEU A 13 -9.19 5.09 -6.35
N LYS A 14 -9.36 3.79 -6.06
CA LYS A 14 -8.28 2.79 -6.04
C LYS A 14 -7.14 3.15 -5.06
N LEU A 15 -7.48 3.80 -3.95
CA LEU A 15 -6.56 4.21 -2.88
C LEU A 15 -6.39 3.08 -1.87
N TYR A 16 -5.75 1.99 -2.32
CA TYR A 16 -5.64 0.74 -1.56
C TYR A 16 -4.77 0.88 -0.31
N GLY A 17 -3.69 1.66 -0.38
CA GLY A 17 -2.79 1.90 0.75
C GLY A 17 -3.47 2.75 1.81
N MET A 18 -4.23 3.77 1.40
CA MET A 18 -5.04 4.56 2.35
C MET A 18 -6.10 3.69 3.04
N ARG A 19 -6.83 2.90 2.26
CA ARG A 19 -7.94 2.09 2.77
C ARG A 19 -7.47 1.07 3.82
N THR A 20 -6.31 0.46 3.60
CA THR A 20 -5.72 -0.53 4.53
C THR A 20 -5.14 0.14 5.78
N ALA A 21 -4.54 1.33 5.66
CA ALA A 21 -3.94 2.06 6.77
C ALA A 21 -4.93 2.92 7.59
N TYR A 22 -6.18 3.07 7.14
CA TYR A 22 -7.13 4.05 7.68
C TYR A 22 -7.38 3.90 9.19
N ASP A 23 -7.73 2.70 9.66
CA ASP A 23 -8.10 2.50 11.06
C ASP A 23 -6.92 2.70 12.01
N GLU A 24 -5.76 2.18 11.63
CA GLU A 24 -4.53 2.31 12.41
C GLU A 24 -4.08 3.77 12.49
N THR A 25 -4.04 4.47 11.35
CA THR A 25 -3.65 5.89 11.29
C THR A 25 -4.65 6.78 12.03
N LEU A 26 -5.95 6.48 11.96
CA LEU A 26 -6.99 7.20 12.69
C LEU A 26 -6.85 6.99 14.21
N ALA A 27 -6.64 5.76 14.66
CA ALA A 27 -6.41 5.45 16.07
C ALA A 27 -5.18 6.21 16.62
N VAL A 28 -4.08 6.24 15.86
CA VAL A 28 -2.88 6.99 16.21
C VAL A 28 -3.14 8.50 16.22
N ALA A 29 -3.84 9.03 15.21
CA ALA A 29 -4.16 10.44 15.10
C ALA A 29 -5.02 10.94 16.28
N VAL A 30 -6.04 10.16 16.68
CA VAL A 30 -6.87 10.45 17.84
C VAL A 30 -6.05 10.40 19.13
N LYS A 31 -5.26 9.33 19.33
CA LYS A 31 -4.45 9.14 20.54
C LYS A 31 -3.40 10.24 20.72
N ARG A 32 -2.79 10.70 19.62
CA ARG A 32 -1.69 11.67 19.63
C ARG A 32 -2.13 13.10 19.27
N LYS A 33 -3.43 13.34 19.13
CA LYS A 33 -4.03 14.62 18.73
C LYS A 33 -3.32 15.22 17.51
N HIS A 34 -3.12 14.40 16.48
CA HIS A 34 -2.46 14.85 15.26
C HIS A 34 -3.31 15.90 14.55
N GLU A 35 -2.63 16.95 14.09
CA GLU A 35 -3.22 17.92 13.17
C GLU A 35 -3.79 17.19 11.94
N PRO A 36 -4.94 17.61 11.40
CA PRO A 36 -5.55 16.96 10.23
C PRO A 36 -4.59 16.80 9.05
N GLN A 37 -3.69 17.77 8.85
CA GLN A 37 -2.65 17.74 7.81
C GLN A 37 -1.70 16.55 7.98
N ARG A 38 -1.36 16.20 9.22
CA ARG A 38 -0.49 15.06 9.53
C ARG A 38 -1.20 13.73 9.29
N PHE A 39 -2.46 13.62 9.70
CA PHE A 39 -3.27 12.43 9.42
C PHE A 39 -3.39 12.17 7.91
N VAL A 40 -3.72 13.20 7.13
CA VAL A 40 -3.78 13.11 5.66
C VAL A 40 -2.41 12.78 5.07
N GLY A 41 -1.34 13.37 5.60
CA GLY A 41 0.04 13.07 5.18
C GLY A 41 0.44 11.61 5.40
N ASP A 42 0.05 11.03 6.54
CA ASP A 42 0.35 9.63 6.86
C ASP A 42 -0.45 8.66 5.97
N LEU A 43 -1.71 8.97 5.67
CA LEU A 43 -2.51 8.25 4.66
C LEU A 43 -1.87 8.32 3.26
N LEU A 44 -1.43 9.51 2.83
CA LEU A 44 -0.78 9.69 1.52
C LEU A 44 0.53 8.92 1.41
N LYS A 45 1.33 8.85 2.49
CA LYS A 45 2.54 8.03 2.53
C LYS A 45 2.22 6.55 2.36
N ALA A 46 1.20 6.04 3.04
CA ALA A 46 0.76 4.66 2.89
C ALA A 46 0.36 4.34 1.44
N GLU A 47 -0.37 5.24 0.78
CA GLU A 47 -0.75 5.09 -0.62
C GLU A 47 0.44 5.07 -1.58
N ILE A 48 1.41 5.97 -1.38
CA ILE A 48 2.61 6.03 -2.21
C ILE A 48 3.43 4.75 -2.06
N SER A 49 3.59 4.27 -0.82
CA SER A 49 4.30 3.01 -0.54
C SER A 49 3.64 1.81 -1.22
N GLU A 50 2.31 1.70 -1.11
CA GLU A 50 1.54 0.64 -1.76
C GLU A 50 1.65 0.70 -3.29
N LYS A 51 1.56 1.89 -3.89
CA LYS A 51 1.75 2.07 -5.35
C LYS A 51 3.15 1.69 -5.79
N GLN A 52 4.17 2.03 -5.02
CA GLN A 52 5.56 1.67 -5.31
C GLN A 52 5.78 0.16 -5.17
N ALA A 53 5.26 -0.47 -4.12
CA ALA A 53 5.34 -1.92 -3.95
C ALA A 53 4.66 -2.66 -5.12
N ARG A 54 3.50 -2.16 -5.57
CA ARG A 54 2.80 -2.70 -6.73
C ARG A 54 3.57 -2.51 -8.04
N SER A 55 4.18 -1.36 -8.27
CA SER A 55 4.96 -1.12 -9.48
C SER A 55 6.22 -1.99 -9.50
N ILE A 56 6.89 -2.19 -8.37
CA ILE A 56 8.02 -3.12 -8.24
C ILE A 56 7.57 -4.55 -8.55
N ARG A 57 6.47 -5.02 -7.94
CA ARG A 57 5.91 -6.34 -8.23
C ARG A 57 5.61 -6.51 -9.71
N TYR A 58 4.96 -5.52 -10.32
CA TYR A 58 4.67 -5.53 -11.75
C TYR A 58 5.96 -5.60 -12.59
N GLN A 59 6.97 -4.77 -12.30
CA GLN A 59 8.25 -4.79 -12.99
C GLN A 59 8.95 -6.14 -12.87
N LEU A 60 8.98 -6.75 -11.68
CA LEU A 60 9.56 -8.09 -11.44
C LEU A 60 8.83 -9.16 -12.26
N THR A 61 7.49 -9.14 -12.28
CA THR A 61 6.68 -10.07 -13.07
C THR A 61 6.92 -9.90 -14.58
N VAL A 62 6.95 -8.66 -15.08
CA VAL A 62 7.21 -8.37 -16.50
C VAL A 62 8.62 -8.76 -16.90
N ALA A 63 9.61 -8.50 -16.05
CA ALA A 63 11.00 -8.88 -16.27
C ALA A 63 11.20 -10.41 -16.28
N LYS A 64 10.17 -11.21 -15.94
CA LYS A 64 10.25 -12.65 -15.72
C LYS A 64 11.46 -12.99 -14.85
N LEU A 65 11.77 -12.11 -13.89
CA LEU A 65 12.88 -12.34 -12.99
C LEU A 65 12.55 -13.64 -12.27
N PRO A 66 13.39 -14.70 -12.40
CA PRO A 66 13.08 -15.95 -11.75
C PRO A 66 12.91 -15.68 -10.26
N LEU A 67 11.71 -15.95 -9.75
CA LEU A 67 11.52 -16.19 -8.32
C LEU A 67 12.62 -17.19 -7.95
N ALA A 68 13.48 -16.84 -6.98
CA ALA A 68 14.75 -17.51 -6.69
C ALA A 68 14.71 -18.98 -7.13
N LYS A 69 15.33 -19.26 -8.29
CA LYS A 69 15.50 -20.64 -8.73
C LYS A 69 16.34 -21.30 -7.64
N ASP A 70 15.79 -22.33 -7.00
CA ASP A 70 16.61 -23.23 -6.21
C ASP A 70 17.69 -23.81 -7.12
N VAL A 71 18.81 -24.25 -6.54
CA VAL A 71 19.96 -24.78 -7.30
C VAL A 71 19.52 -25.92 -8.24
N ASP A 72 18.43 -26.61 -7.90
CA ASP A 72 17.81 -27.69 -8.67
C ASP A 72 17.14 -27.24 -9.99
N ASP A 73 16.79 -25.95 -10.14
CA ASP A 73 16.17 -25.38 -11.35
C ASP A 73 17.17 -24.84 -12.38
N PHE A 74 18.48 -25.02 -12.14
CA PHE A 74 19.54 -24.69 -13.08
C PHE A 74 19.96 -25.92 -13.89
N ALA A 75 19.47 -26.00 -15.13
CA ALA A 75 20.04 -26.90 -16.13
C ALA A 75 21.35 -26.30 -16.68
N PHE A 76 22.49 -26.77 -16.18
CA PHE A 76 23.80 -26.46 -16.76
C PHE A 76 23.93 -27.19 -18.11
N LYS A 77 24.09 -26.43 -19.19
CA LYS A 77 24.53 -26.94 -20.50
C LYS A 77 26.04 -26.91 -20.59
#